data_AF-A0A3N7H213-F1
#
_entry.id   AF-A0A3N7H213-F1
#
_cell.length_a   1.000
_cell.length_b   1.000
_cell.length_c   1.000
_cell.angle_alpha   90.00
_cell.angle_beta   90.00
_cell.angle_gamma   90.00
#
_symmetry.space_group_name_H-M   'P 1'
#
loop_
_entity.id
_entity.type
_entity.pdbx_description
1 polymer ?
#
loop_
_entity_poly.entity_id
_entity_poly.type
_entity_poly.pdbx_seq_one_letter_code
_entity_poly.pdbx_strand_id
1 'polypeptide(L)'
;MAAANCSSGETCAALIHGKQMAPSRLQAWARLFVTKFLGRHISTDHLILEEDGGATFTFEGTSKRFSLEVVLKVHNPRFYWKVTTRADIGLADAYIDGDFSFADKDQGLLHLIMVLIANRDANKSISKANKKGVGGHHRYLQQVLLPQSFSFSMF
;
A
#
# COMPACT_ATOMS: atom_id res chain seq x y z
N MET A 1 -33.45 48.08 16.18
CA MET A 1 -33.40 46.65 16.52
C MET A 1 -33.24 45.88 15.21
N ALA A 2 -32.02 45.51 14.84
CA ALA A 2 -31.75 44.62 13.71
C ALA A 2 -30.76 43.56 14.20
N ALA A 3 -31.28 42.41 14.57
CA ALA A 3 -30.50 41.21 14.84
C ALA A 3 -30.57 40.35 13.57
N ALA A 4 -29.43 40.20 12.88
CA ALA A 4 -29.29 39.19 11.84
C ALA A 4 -28.95 37.87 12.53
N ASN A 5 -29.88 36.92 12.48
CA ASN A 5 -29.73 35.57 13.01
C ASN A 5 -28.65 34.81 12.24
N CYS A 6 -27.70 34.23 12.97
CA CYS A 6 -26.91 33.09 12.51
C CYS A 6 -27.85 31.89 12.34
N SER A 7 -27.95 31.35 11.13
CA SER A 7 -28.57 30.04 10.93
C SER A 7 -27.97 29.31 9.74
N SER A 8 -27.70 28.03 9.99
CA SER A 8 -27.48 26.94 9.04
C SER A 8 -26.06 26.76 8.50
N GLY A 9 -25.30 25.99 9.28
CA GLY A 9 -24.21 25.18 8.74
C GLY A 9 -24.79 24.06 7.88
N GLU A 10 -24.65 24.22 6.57
CA GLU A 10 -24.84 23.23 5.50
C GLU A 10 -24.25 23.92 4.26
N THR A 11 -23.02 23.68 3.82
CA THR A 11 -22.58 22.46 3.15
C THR A 11 -21.11 22.60 2.74
N CYS A 12 -20.18 22.51 3.70
CA CYS A 12 -18.77 22.26 3.35
C CYS A 12 -18.52 20.81 2.90
N ALA A 13 -19.57 19.96 2.92
CA ALA A 13 -19.53 18.56 2.49
C ALA A 13 -19.59 18.37 0.97
N ALA A 14 -19.86 19.42 0.18
CA ALA A 14 -20.07 19.31 -1.26
C ALA A 14 -18.78 19.24 -2.11
N LEU A 15 -17.59 19.39 -1.51
CA LEU A 15 -16.32 19.33 -2.24
C LEU A 15 -15.68 17.92 -2.31
N ILE A 16 -16.32 16.89 -1.75
CA ILE A 16 -15.89 15.49 -1.87
C ILE A 16 -16.70 14.75 -2.96
N HIS A 17 -17.43 15.48 -3.80
CA HIS A 17 -18.09 14.85 -4.95
C HIS A 17 -17.06 14.62 -6.07
N GLY A 18 -16.56 13.38 -6.10
CA GLY A 18 -15.60 12.80 -7.04
C GLY A 18 -15.54 13.47 -8.41
N LYS A 19 -14.54 14.33 -8.57
CA LYS A 19 -13.99 14.67 -9.88
C LYS A 19 -13.23 13.46 -10.40
N GLN A 20 -14.00 12.56 -11.01
CA GLN A 20 -13.65 11.61 -12.06
C GLN A 20 -12.15 11.43 -12.33
N MET A 21 -11.60 10.28 -11.90
CA MET A 21 -10.34 9.80 -12.46
C MET A 21 -10.52 9.47 -13.94
N ALA A 22 -10.05 10.36 -14.81
CA ALA A 22 -9.52 10.01 -16.13
C ALA A 22 -8.40 11.02 -16.44
N PRO A 23 -7.15 10.55 -16.45
CA PRO A 23 -6.68 9.88 -17.65
C PRO A 23 -6.32 8.43 -17.33
N SER A 24 -6.71 7.49 -18.20
CA SER A 24 -6.32 6.07 -18.15
C SER A 24 -4.83 5.86 -17.82
N ARG A 25 -3.97 6.79 -18.23
CA ARG A 25 -2.55 6.82 -17.88
C ARG A 25 -2.29 6.92 -16.38
N LEU A 26 -2.94 7.84 -15.66
CA LEU A 26 -2.70 8.03 -14.21
C LEU A 26 -3.18 6.81 -13.42
N GLN A 27 -4.30 6.22 -13.84
CA GLN A 27 -4.78 4.96 -13.29
C GLN A 27 -3.79 3.82 -13.56
N ALA A 28 -3.28 3.70 -14.79
CA ALA A 28 -2.25 2.72 -15.14
C ALA A 28 -0.96 2.93 -14.32
N TRP A 29 -0.58 4.18 -14.08
CA TRP A 29 0.55 4.52 -13.21
C TRP A 29 0.31 4.12 -11.75
N ALA A 30 -0.87 4.43 -11.20
CA ALA A 30 -1.21 4.03 -9.83
C ALA A 30 -1.23 2.49 -9.69
N ARG A 31 -1.81 1.79 -10.67
CA ARG A 31 -1.79 0.33 -10.73
C ARG A 31 -0.37 -0.23 -10.78
N LEU A 32 0.47 0.32 -11.67
CA LEU A 32 1.88 -0.07 -11.77
C LEU A 32 2.64 0.20 -10.47
N PHE A 33 2.40 1.35 -9.84
CA PHE A 33 3.02 1.72 -8.57
C PHE A 33 2.67 0.74 -7.46
N VAL A 34 1.38 0.46 -7.25
CA VAL A 34 0.92 -0.44 -6.19
C VAL A 34 1.43 -1.87 -6.41
N THR A 35 1.33 -2.38 -7.64
CA THR A 35 1.83 -3.73 -7.96
C THR A 35 3.35 -3.84 -7.75
N LYS A 36 4.13 -2.83 -8.16
CA LYS A 36 5.58 -2.79 -7.91
C LYS A 36 5.93 -2.65 -6.43
N PHE A 37 5.15 -1.84 -5.69
CA PHE A 37 5.29 -1.69 -4.26
C PHE A 37 5.04 -3.03 -3.55
N LEU A 38 3.90 -3.67 -3.81
CA LEU A 38 3.56 -4.98 -3.23
C LEU A 38 4.61 -6.04 -3.58
N GLY A 39 5.07 -6.12 -4.83
CA GLY A 39 6.11 -7.07 -5.22
C GLY A 39 7.47 -6.83 -4.57
N ARG A 40 7.75 -5.63 -4.06
CA ARG A 40 8.97 -5.33 -3.29
C ARG A 40 8.77 -5.53 -1.79
N HIS A 41 7.56 -5.37 -1.29
CA HIS A 41 7.22 -5.45 0.13
C HIS A 41 6.84 -6.86 0.58
N ILE A 42 6.25 -7.66 -0.29
CA ILE A 42 5.85 -9.04 0.00
C ILE A 42 6.96 -9.97 -0.51
N SER A 43 7.74 -10.49 0.43
CA SER A 43 8.90 -11.37 0.18
C SER A 43 8.81 -12.69 0.96
N THR A 44 7.79 -12.84 1.82
CA THR A 44 7.72 -13.93 2.81
C THR A 44 6.52 -14.85 2.59
N ASP A 45 5.44 -14.33 1.99
CA ASP A 45 4.10 -14.95 1.90
C ASP A 45 3.52 -14.86 0.48
N HIS A 46 2.31 -15.39 0.27
CA HIS A 46 1.59 -15.37 -0.99
C HIS A 46 0.43 -14.36 -0.96
N LEU A 47 0.53 -13.28 -1.76
CA LEU A 47 -0.58 -12.36 -2.02
C LEU A 47 -0.98 -12.44 -3.50
N ILE A 48 -2.24 -12.71 -3.76
CA ILE A 48 -2.85 -12.68 -5.09
C ILE A 48 -3.80 -11.48 -5.14
N LEU A 49 -3.72 -10.71 -6.22
CA LEU A 49 -4.58 -9.58 -6.51
C LEU A 49 -5.35 -9.86 -7.79
N GLU A 50 -6.65 -10.11 -7.67
CA GLU A 50 -7.55 -10.39 -8.79
C GLU A 50 -8.39 -9.15 -9.10
N GLU A 51 -8.34 -8.66 -10.33
CA GLU A 51 -9.23 -7.60 -10.78
C GLU A 51 -10.46 -8.17 -11.46
N ASP A 52 -11.61 -7.50 -11.33
CA ASP A 52 -12.82 -7.85 -12.07
C ASP A 52 -12.64 -7.87 -13.61
N GLY A 53 -11.60 -7.19 -14.11
CA GLY A 53 -11.18 -7.24 -15.52
C GLY A 53 -10.46 -8.53 -15.94
N GLY A 54 -10.35 -9.52 -15.06
CA GLY A 54 -9.69 -10.82 -15.30
C GLY A 54 -8.16 -10.78 -15.21
N ALA A 55 -7.59 -9.65 -14.77
CA ALA A 55 -6.15 -9.53 -14.56
C ALA A 55 -5.78 -10.00 -13.15
N THR A 56 -4.82 -10.91 -13.06
CA THR A 56 -4.33 -11.44 -11.79
C THR A 56 -2.86 -11.11 -11.62
N PHE A 57 -2.50 -10.59 -10.44
CA PHE A 57 -1.12 -10.37 -10.03
C PHE A 57 -0.80 -11.27 -8.84
N THR A 58 0.27 -12.04 -8.97
CA THR A 58 0.74 -12.92 -7.91
C THR A 58 2.06 -12.40 -7.36
N PHE A 59 2.11 -12.23 -6.04
CA PHE A 59 3.28 -11.84 -5.28
C PHE A 59 3.63 -12.99 -4.35
N GLU A 60 4.72 -13.69 -4.66
CA GLU A 60 5.15 -14.86 -3.91
C GLU A 60 6.51 -14.59 -3.25
N GLY A 61 6.55 -14.83 -1.94
CA GLY A 61 7.77 -14.78 -1.16
C GLY A 61 8.63 -16.04 -1.27
N THR A 62 9.95 -15.88 -1.16
CA THR A 62 10.90 -17.02 -1.21
C THR A 62 10.97 -17.80 0.10
N SER A 63 10.18 -17.43 1.11
CA SER A 63 10.27 -17.97 2.46
C SER A 63 9.26 -19.10 2.67
N LYS A 64 9.71 -20.21 3.26
CA LYS A 64 8.84 -21.34 3.66
C LYS A 64 8.20 -21.18 5.05
N ARG A 65 8.33 -20.02 5.71
CA ARG A 65 7.97 -19.91 7.13
C ARG A 65 6.49 -19.64 7.39
N PHE A 66 5.84 -18.92 6.49
CA PHE A 66 4.42 -18.63 6.57
C PHE A 66 3.80 -18.94 5.20
N SER A 67 2.93 -19.93 5.17
CA SER A 67 2.19 -20.37 3.98
C SER A 67 0.78 -19.80 4.03
N LEU A 68 0.65 -18.50 4.32
CA LEU A 68 -0.62 -17.82 4.26
C LEU A 68 -0.82 -17.28 2.86
N GLU A 69 -1.89 -17.73 2.23
CA GLU A 69 -2.35 -17.24 0.94
C GLU A 69 -3.48 -16.24 1.15
N VAL A 70 -3.31 -15.05 0.60
CA VAL A 70 -4.32 -13.99 0.64
C VAL A 70 -4.72 -13.68 -0.78
N VAL A 71 -6.00 -13.83 -1.10
CA VAL A 71 -6.56 -13.45 -2.39
C VAL A 71 -7.43 -12.22 -2.21
N LEU A 72 -6.95 -11.10 -2.75
CA LEU A 72 -7.61 -9.80 -2.72
C LEU A 72 -8.28 -9.55 -4.07
N LYS A 73 -9.59 -9.33 -4.05
CA LYS A 73 -10.42 -9.08 -5.23
C LYS A 73 -10.70 -7.59 -5.36
N VAL A 74 -10.14 -6.94 -6.37
CA VAL A 74 -10.32 -5.52 -6.66
C VAL A 74 -11.54 -5.34 -7.56
N HIS A 75 -12.60 -4.78 -6.99
CA HIS A 75 -13.86 -4.49 -7.68
C HIS A 75 -13.80 -3.13 -8.40
N ASN A 76 -13.09 -2.17 -7.80
CA ASN A 76 -13.02 -0.81 -8.31
C ASN A 76 -11.56 -0.35 -8.44
N PRO A 77 -11.12 0.10 -9.63
CA PRO A 77 -9.75 0.56 -9.82
C PRO A 77 -9.41 1.85 -9.05
N ARG A 78 -10.38 2.51 -8.38
CA ARG A 78 -10.12 3.55 -7.38
C ARG A 78 -9.26 3.07 -6.21
N PHE A 79 -9.30 1.77 -5.91
CA PHE A 79 -8.40 1.10 -4.96
C PHE A 79 -6.95 1.56 -5.14
N TYR A 80 -6.43 1.49 -6.37
CA TYR A 80 -5.04 1.83 -6.66
C TYR A 80 -4.69 3.27 -6.34
N TRP A 81 -5.60 4.19 -6.60
CA TRP A 81 -5.38 5.61 -6.34
C TRP A 81 -5.40 5.93 -4.85
N LYS A 82 -6.36 5.37 -4.12
CA LYS A 82 -6.44 5.53 -2.66
C LYS A 82 -5.17 5.01 -2.00
N VAL A 83 -4.74 3.79 -2.34
CA VAL A 83 -3.50 3.19 -1.81
C VAL A 83 -2.27 4.02 -2.21
N THR A 84 -2.18 4.48 -3.45
CA THR A 84 -1.03 5.31 -3.90
C THR A 84 -0.94 6.64 -3.16
N THR A 85 -2.08 7.29 -2.89
CA THR A 85 -2.10 8.66 -2.34
C THR A 85 -2.10 8.72 -0.82
N ARG A 86 -2.68 7.72 -0.15
CA ARG A 86 -2.89 7.71 1.31
C ARG A 86 -2.35 6.46 1.99
N ALA A 87 -1.67 5.59 1.26
CA ALA A 87 -1.05 4.36 1.76
C ALA A 87 -2.01 3.54 2.63
N ASP A 88 -1.69 3.33 3.92
CA ASP A 88 -2.45 2.50 4.85
C ASP A 88 -3.86 3.04 5.10
N ILE A 89 -4.00 4.37 5.23
CA ILE A 89 -5.31 5.02 5.34
C ILE A 89 -6.10 4.80 4.05
N GLY A 90 -5.43 4.90 2.90
CA GLY A 90 -6.02 4.64 1.60
C GLY A 90 -6.48 3.19 1.42
N LEU A 91 -5.74 2.24 1.98
CA LEU A 91 -6.11 0.83 1.99
C LEU A 91 -7.34 0.58 2.87
N ALA A 92 -7.40 1.16 4.06
CA ALA A 92 -8.58 1.07 4.94
C ALA A 92 -9.81 1.74 4.30
N ASP A 93 -9.65 2.93 3.73
CA ASP A 93 -10.68 3.68 3.01
C ASP A 93 -11.21 2.91 1.79
N ALA A 94 -10.34 2.21 1.07
CA ALA A 94 -10.73 1.34 -0.03
C ALA A 94 -11.48 0.08 0.44
N TYR A 95 -11.14 -0.46 1.61
CA TYR A 95 -11.83 -1.63 2.18
C TYR A 95 -13.24 -1.26 2.66
N ILE A 96 -13.38 -0.15 3.39
CA ILE A 96 -14.66 0.33 3.92
C ILE A 96 -15.61 0.70 2.77
N ASP A 97 -15.11 1.35 1.72
CA ASP A 97 -15.92 1.69 0.54
C ASP A 97 -16.23 0.48 -0.36
N GLY A 98 -15.64 -0.69 -0.09
CA GLY A 98 -15.83 -1.89 -0.90
C GLY A 98 -15.15 -1.84 -2.27
N ASP A 99 -14.11 -1.00 -2.44
CA ASP A 99 -13.32 -0.96 -3.67
C ASP A 99 -12.55 -2.28 -3.88
N PHE A 100 -12.36 -3.07 -2.82
CA PHE A 100 -11.87 -4.44 -2.87
C PHE A 100 -12.50 -5.30 -1.76
N SER A 101 -12.40 -6.62 -1.91
CA SER A 101 -12.74 -7.60 -0.89
C SER A 101 -11.74 -8.75 -0.88
N PHE A 102 -12.01 -9.77 -0.07
CA PHE A 102 -11.21 -10.99 -0.05
C PHE A 102 -12.01 -12.18 -0.59
N ALA A 103 -11.31 -13.18 -1.13
CA ALA A 103 -11.94 -14.46 -1.47
C ALA A 103 -12.47 -15.17 -0.21
N ASP A 104 -11.66 -15.17 0.86
CA ASP A 104 -12.05 -15.58 2.21
C ASP A 104 -12.62 -14.37 2.96
N LYS A 105 -13.94 -14.35 3.18
CA LYS A 105 -14.64 -13.23 3.82
C LYS A 105 -14.41 -13.16 5.33
N ASP A 106 -14.06 -14.26 5.97
CA ASP A 106 -13.95 -14.36 7.42
C ASP A 106 -12.52 -14.10 7.88
N GLN A 107 -11.53 -14.65 7.17
CA GLN A 107 -10.12 -14.58 7.55
C GLN A 107 -9.27 -13.72 6.60
N GLY A 108 -9.78 -13.32 5.44
CA GLY A 108 -8.98 -12.63 4.42
C GLY A 108 -8.32 -11.35 4.90
N LEU A 109 -9.06 -10.49 5.63
CA LEU A 109 -8.50 -9.26 6.19
C LEU A 109 -7.44 -9.56 7.26
N LEU A 110 -7.69 -10.54 8.14
CA LEU A 110 -6.74 -10.94 9.17
C LEU A 110 -5.45 -11.48 8.53
N HIS A 111 -5.57 -12.35 7.54
CA HIS A 111 -4.42 -12.89 6.81
C HIS A 111 -3.64 -11.77 6.11
N LEU A 112 -4.31 -10.76 5.52
CA LEU A 112 -3.61 -9.60 4.94
C LEU A 112 -2.76 -8.88 6.00
N ILE A 113 -3.32 -8.58 7.17
CA ILE A 113 -2.59 -7.92 8.25
C ILE A 113 -1.41 -8.77 8.74
N MET A 114 -1.61 -10.09 8.88
CA MET A 114 -0.53 -11.02 9.25
C MET A 114 0.60 -11.03 8.23
N VAL A 115 0.28 -11.10 6.93
CA VAL A 115 1.26 -11.02 5.83
C VAL A 115 2.03 -9.70 5.91
N LEU A 116 1.36 -8.56 6.08
CA LEU A 116 2.04 -7.27 6.17
C LEU A 116 3.01 -7.19 7.37
N ILE A 117 2.60 -7.72 8.53
CA ILE A 117 3.44 -7.76 9.73
C ILE A 117 4.65 -8.68 9.53
N ALA A 118 4.41 -9.90 9.02
CA ALA A 118 5.47 -10.89 8.77
C ALA A 118 6.54 -10.34 7.82
N ASN A 119 6.11 -9.67 6.74
CA ASN A 119 7.02 -9.06 5.77
C ASN A 119 7.79 -7.85 6.34
N ARG A 120 7.16 -7.04 7.20
CA ARG A 120 7.86 -5.97 7.93
C ARG A 120 8.98 -6.52 8.82
N ASP A 121 8.71 -7.60 9.54
CA ASP A 121 9.66 -8.20 10.46
C ASP A 121 10.80 -8.94 9.74
N ALA A 122 10.48 -9.59 8.61
CA ALA A 122 11.48 -10.15 7.70
C ALA A 122 12.44 -9.06 7.17
N ASN A 123 11.92 -7.93 6.68
CA ASN A 123 12.75 -6.81 6.22
C ASN A 123 13.60 -6.19 7.34
N LYS A 124 13.06 -6.07 8.56
CA LYS A 124 13.85 -5.66 9.74
C LYS A 124 15.00 -6.65 10.01
N SER A 125 14.76 -7.95 9.91
CA SER A 125 15.80 -8.97 10.12
C SER A 125 16.94 -8.87 9.10
N ILE A 126 16.62 -8.66 7.82
CA ILE A 126 17.60 -8.48 6.73
C ILE A 126 18.44 -7.22 6.97
N SER A 127 17.80 -6.10 7.34
CA SER A 127 18.53 -4.85 7.63
C SER A 127 19.48 -4.98 8.83
N LYS A 128 19.10 -5.75 9.86
CA LYS A 128 19.96 -6.03 11.03
C LYS A 128 21.12 -6.97 10.67
N ALA A 129 20.89 -7.96 9.83
CA ALA A 129 21.95 -8.85 9.33
C ALA A 129 22.99 -8.07 8.51
N ASN A 130 22.54 -7.18 7.61
CA ASN A 130 23.43 -6.33 6.81
C ASN A 130 24.26 -5.37 7.69
N LYS A 131 23.70 -4.83 8.79
CA LYS A 131 24.48 -4.00 9.74
C LYS A 131 25.52 -4.79 10.53
N LYS A 132 25.31 -6.09 10.76
CA LYS A 132 26.27 -6.97 11.46
C LYS A 132 27.36 -7.52 10.55
N GLY A 133 27.15 -7.55 9.23
CA GLY A 133 28.17 -7.93 8.24
C GLY A 133 29.23 -6.86 7.95
N VAL A 134 29.02 -5.61 8.36
CA VAL A 134 29.97 -4.48 8.14
C VAL A 134 30.75 -4.16 9.43
N GLY A 135 30.81 -5.13 10.36
CA GLY A 135 31.64 -5.07 11.56
C GLY A 135 33.04 -5.66 11.35
N GLY A 136 33.76 -5.20 10.32
CA GLY A 136 35.13 -5.63 10.09
C GLY A 136 35.71 -5.04 8.81
N HIS A 137 36.51 -3.99 8.94
CA HIS A 137 37.35 -3.39 7.89
C HIS A 137 36.66 -2.67 6.72
N HIS A 138 36.25 -1.41 6.93
CA HIS A 138 36.89 -0.26 6.26
C HIS A 138 36.28 1.05 6.77
N ARG A 139 37.09 1.82 7.51
CA ARG A 139 36.83 3.25 7.69
C ARG A 139 37.42 3.99 6.49
N TYR A 140 36.77 5.10 6.14
CA TYR A 140 37.15 6.15 5.20
C TYR A 140 36.93 5.86 3.71
N LEU A 141 36.33 6.86 3.05
CA LEU A 141 36.14 7.05 1.61
C LEU A 141 34.83 6.55 0.98
N GLN A 142 33.70 7.14 1.38
CA GLN A 142 32.59 7.34 0.42
C GLN A 142 31.67 8.52 0.79
N GLN A 143 32.25 9.66 1.18
CA GLN A 143 31.52 10.92 1.39
C GLN A 143 31.44 11.81 0.14
N VAL A 144 31.86 11.34 -1.04
CA VAL A 144 31.81 12.13 -2.28
C VAL A 144 31.31 11.26 -3.42
N LEU A 145 29.98 11.13 -3.55
CA LEU A 145 29.20 11.32 -4.79
C LEU A 145 27.72 10.95 -4.52
N LEU A 146 26.92 11.92 -4.09
CA LEU A 146 25.45 11.81 -4.17
C LEU A 146 25.02 12.15 -5.61
N PRO A 147 23.96 11.51 -6.10
CA PRO A 147 22.77 12.31 -6.39
C PRO A 147 21.57 11.82 -5.57
N GLN A 148 21.12 12.74 -4.72
CA GLN A 148 19.80 12.93 -4.10
C GLN A 148 18.84 11.73 -4.08
N SER A 149 18.72 11.15 -2.88
CA SER A 149 17.65 10.24 -2.49
C SER A 149 16.27 10.88 -2.57
N PHE A 150 15.32 10.21 -3.23
CA PHE A 150 13.91 10.28 -2.81
C PHE A 150 13.78 9.41 -1.56
N SER A 151 13.79 10.06 -0.41
CA SER A 151 13.46 9.47 0.88
C SER A 151 11.94 9.47 1.04
N PHE A 152 11.31 8.30 1.01
CA PHE A 152 9.99 8.12 1.61
C PHE A 152 10.17 7.29 2.87
N SER A 153 10.41 8.00 3.97
CA SER A 153 10.36 7.45 5.31
C SER A 153 8.90 7.18 5.65
N MET A 154 8.46 5.93 5.48
CA MET A 154 7.20 5.46 6.03
C MET A 154 7.51 4.89 7.43
N PHE A 155 7.19 5.68 8.45
CA PHE A 155 7.01 5.21 9.81
C PHE A 155 5.66 4.51 9.93
#